data_AF-A0A7W9IL01-F1
#
_entry.id   AF-A0A7W9IL01-F1
#
_cell.length_a   1.000
_cell.length_b   1.000
_cell.length_c   1.000
_cell.angle_alpha   90.00
_cell.angle_beta   90.00
_cell.angle_gamma   90.00
#
_symmetry.space_group_name_H-M   'P 1'
#
loop_
_entity.id
_entity.type
_entity.pdbx_description
1 polymer ?
#
loop_
_entity_poly.entity_id
_entity_poly.type
_entity_poly.pdbx_seq_one_letter_code
_entity_poly.pdbx_strand_id
1 'polypeptide(L)' 'MQEHAEQLEAALDPAHASFTGKAVWVGPAARVFAEELTGRRNRLRALVQRIVEELEAELQATPEKANRSPSLW' A
#
# COMPACT_ATOMS: atom_id res chain seq x y z
N MET A 1 -7.98 -0.77 -9.31
CA MET A 1 -6.98 -1.27 -8.34
C MET A 1 -6.02 -0.18 -7.90
N GLN A 2 -5.42 0.58 -8.82
CA GLN A 2 -4.45 1.62 -8.49
C GLN A 2 -4.95 2.65 -7.46
N GLU A 3 -6.15 3.21 -7.61
CA GLU A 3 -6.70 4.18 -6.64
C GLU A 3 -6.80 3.63 -5.20
N HIS A 4 -7.21 2.38 -5.05
CA HIS A 4 -7.33 1.75 -3.73
C HIS A 4 -5.95 1.42 -3.15
N ALA A 5 -5.00 1.03 -4.01
CA ALA A 5 -3.61 0.82 -3.63
C ALA A 5 -2.97 2.12 -3.13
N GLU A 6 -3.18 3.24 -3.82
CA GLU A 6 -2.69 4.56 -3.41
C GLU A 6 -3.27 4.98 -2.06
N GLN A 7 -4.57 4.75 -1.82
CA GLN A 7 -5.21 5.03 -0.53
C GLN A 7 -4.58 4.20 0.60
N LEU A 8 -4.32 2.91 0.37
CA LEU A 8 -3.68 2.03 1.35
C LEU A 8 -2.21 2.41 1.58
N GLU A 9 -1.44 2.75 0.55
CA GLU A 9 -0.05 3.21 0.69
C GLU A 9 0.07 4.49 1.52
N ALA A 10 -0.91 5.39 1.40
CA ALA A 10 -0.93 6.66 2.08
C ALA A 10 -1.65 6.63 3.44
N ALA A 11 -2.28 5.50 3.83
CA ALA A 11 -3.14 5.43 5.01
C ALA A 11 -2.44 5.81 6.32
N LEU A 12 -1.12 5.59 6.40
CA LEU A 12 -0.31 5.92 7.58
C LEU A 12 0.36 7.29 7.50
N ASP A 13 0.28 8.00 6.37
CA ASP A 13 0.92 9.30 6.18
C ASP A 13 0.38 10.38 7.15
N PRO A 14 -0.94 10.51 7.38
CA PRO A 14 -1.46 11.50 8.34
C PRO A 14 -0.98 11.25 9.77
N ALA A 15 -0.93 9.98 10.19
CA ALA A 15 -0.43 9.59 11.51
C ALA A 15 1.08 9.87 11.61
N HIS A 16 1.86 9.47 10.60
CA HIS A 16 3.30 9.71 10.55
C HIS A 16 3.63 11.20 10.59
N ALA A 17 2.94 12.03 9.80
CA ALA A 17 3.11 13.48 9.79
C ALA A 17 2.74 14.13 11.14
N SER A 18 1.68 13.66 11.79
CA SER A 18 1.26 14.18 13.10
C SER A 18 2.30 13.92 14.20
N PHE A 19 2.96 12.76 14.15
CA PHE A 19 3.95 12.35 15.14
C PHE A 19 5.36 12.90 14.87
N THR A 20 5.73 13.11 13.60
CA THR A 20 7.07 13.60 13.23
C THR A 20 7.12 15.12 13.01
N GLY A 21 5.99 15.75 12.70
CA GLY A 21 5.90 17.18 12.38
C GLY A 21 5.68 18.11 13.58
N LYS A 22 5.55 17.58 14.80
CA LYS A 22 5.26 18.38 16.00
C LYS A 22 6.28 18.10 17.10
N ALA A 23 6.93 19.16 17.61
CA ALA A 23 7.92 19.09 18.69
C ALA A 23 7.31 18.86 20.09
N VAL A 24 6.04 18.44 20.18
CA VAL A 24 5.31 18.33 21.46
C VAL A 24 5.63 17.02 22.19
N TRP A 25 6.04 15.98 21.46
CA TRP A 25 6.41 14.69 22.04
C TRP A 25 7.85 14.36 21.71
N VAL A 26 8.73 14.52 22.70
CA VAL A 26 10.19 14.38 22.57
C VAL A 26 10.73 13.40 23.62
N GLY A 27 11.87 12.79 23.32
CA GLY A 27 12.58 11.86 24.21
C GLY A 27 12.74 10.45 23.63
N PRO A 28 13.46 9.56 24.32
CA PRO A 28 13.79 8.23 23.80
C PRO A 28 12.57 7.40 23.38
N ALA A 29 11.50 7.44 24.17
CA ALA A 29 10.24 6.74 23.86
C ALA A 29 9.55 7.29 22.60
N ALA A 30 9.54 8.62 22.42
CA ALA A 30 8.99 9.25 21.22
C ALA A 30 9.78 8.85 19.97
N ARG A 31 11.12 8.77 20.08
CA ARG A 31 11.98 8.31 18.97
C ARG A 31 11.70 6.86 18.58
N VAL A 32 11.64 5.95 19.56
CA VAL A 32 11.32 4.53 19.31
C VAL A 32 9.96 4.40 18.65
N PHE A 33 8.95 5.13 19.11
CA PHE A 33 7.63 5.10 18.47
C PHE A 33 7.65 5.62 17.03
N ALA A 34 8.38 6.71 16.75
CA ALA A 34 8.51 7.24 15.40
C ALA A 34 9.20 6.25 14.45
N GLU A 35 10.22 5.54 14.93
CA GLU A 35 10.89 4.46 14.20
C GLU A 35 9.92 3.31 13.90
N GLU A 36 9.18 2.84 14.90
CA GLU A 36 8.15 1.81 14.74
C GLU A 36 7.05 2.21 13.74
N LEU A 37 6.55 3.43 13.83
CA LEU A 37 5.53 3.96 12.92
C LEU A 37 6.07 4.06 11.49
N THR A 38 7.33 4.48 11.32
CA THR A 38 8.01 4.50 10.02
C THR A 38 8.16 3.08 9.46
N GLY A 39 8.54 2.11 10.30
CA GLY A 39 8.63 0.71 9.90
C GLY A 39 7.29 0.14 9.43
N ARG A 40 6.20 0.42 10.16
CA ARG A 40 4.84 0.00 9.79
C ARG A 40 4.37 0.63 8.48
N ARG A 41 4.65 1.92 8.26
CA ARG A 41 4.37 2.63 7.01
C ARG A 41 5.06 1.95 5.83
N ASN A 42 6.36 1.71 5.95
CA ASN A 42 7.15 1.08 4.88
C ASN A 42 6.66 -0.34 4.58
N ARG A 43 6.33 -1.10 5.62
CA ARG A 43 5.77 -2.45 5.46
C ARG A 43 4.43 -2.44 4.74
N LEU A 44 3.54 -1.50 5.07
CA LEU A 44 2.24 -1.36 4.41
C LEU A 44 2.41 -1.10 2.91
N ARG A 45 3.29 -0.16 2.54
CA ARG A 45 3.57 0.15 1.12
C ARG A 45 4.09 -1.06 0.36
N ALA A 46 5.07 -1.78 0.93
CA ALA A 46 5.64 -2.98 0.30
C ALA A 46 4.59 -4.09 0.11
N LEU A 47 3.68 -4.28 1.07
CA LEU A 47 2.61 -5.29 0.95
C LEU A 47 1.61 -4.92 -0.15
N VAL A 48 1.22 -3.65 -0.23
CA VAL A 48 0.28 -3.17 -1.26
C VAL A 48 0.88 -3.34 -2.66
N GLN A 49 2.13 -2.92 -2.85
CA GLN A 49 2.84 -3.07 -4.13
C GLN A 49 2.89 -4.53 -4.56
N ARG A 50 3.30 -5.42 -3.65
CA ARG A 50 3.35 -6.86 -3.94
C ARG A 50 1.99 -7.43 -4.37
N ILE A 51 0.91 -7.06 -3.68
CA ILE A 51 -0.43 -7.54 -4.02
C ILE A 51 -0.84 -7.04 -5.41
N VAL A 52 -0.57 -5.78 -5.74
CA VAL A 52 -0.87 -5.22 -7.06
C VAL A 52 -0.06 -5.95 -8.15
N GLU A 53 1.23 -6.13 -7.95
CA GLU A 53 2.10 -6.86 -8.89
C GLU A 53 1.65 -8.30 -9.13
N GLU A 54 1.25 -9.01 -8.07
CA GLU A 54 0.74 -10.38 -8.15
C GLU A 54 -0.56 -10.46 -8.96
N LEU A 55 -1.51 -9.56 -8.69
CA LEU A 55 -2.78 -9.49 -9.43
C LEU A 55 -2.57 -9.08 -10.89
N GLU A 56 -1.67 -8.14 -11.17
CA GLU A 56 -1.33 -7.76 -12.54
C GLU A 56 -0.69 -8.92 -13.30
N ALA A 57 0.21 -9.68 -12.66
CA ALA A 57 0.80 -10.87 -13.24
C ALA A 57 -0.26 -11.94 -13.54
N GLU A 58 -1.21 -12.18 -12.63
CA GLU A 58 -2.34 -13.10 -12.85
C GLU A 58 -3.21 -12.69 -14.05
N LEU A 59 -3.50 -11.39 -14.17
CA LEU A 59 -4.27 -10.86 -15.30
C LEU A 59 -3.52 -11.03 -16.63
N GLN A 60 -2.21 -10.76 -16.67
CA GLN A 60 -1.39 -10.95 -17.87
C GLN A 60 -1.19 -12.43 -18.23
N ALA A 61 -1.14 -13.31 -17.24
CA ALA A 61 -1.03 -14.75 -17.44
C ALA A 61 -2.33 -15.39 -17.94
N THR A 62 -3.46 -14.72 -17.79
CA THR A 62 -4.76 -15.16 -18.32
C THR A 62 -4.79 -14.91 -19.84
N PRO A 63 -4.77 -15.95 -20.71
CA PRO A 63 -4.70 -15.72 -22.15
C PRO A 63 -5.95 -15.00 -22.65
N GLU A 64 -5.78 -14.11 -23.65
CA GLU A 64 -6.83 -13.34 -24.37
C GLU A 64 -8.06 -14.17 -24.83
N LYS A 65 -7.99 -15.50 -24.76
CA LYS A 65 -9.08 -16.44 -25.08
C LYS A 65 -10.32 -16.27 -24.19
N ALA A 66 -10.21 -15.62 -23.04
CA ALA A 66 -11.39 -15.24 -22.23
C ALA A 66 -12.21 -14.08 -22.86
N ASN A 67 -11.64 -13.35 -23.83
CA ASN A 67 -12.31 -12.26 -24.54
C ASN A 67 -13.09 -12.71 -25.79
N ARG A 68 -13.04 -14.00 -26.14
CA ARG A 68 -14.09 -14.61 -26.96
C ARG A 68 -15.22 -14.99 -26.03
N SER A 69 -16.15 -14.06 -25.83
CA SER A 69 -17.54 -14.49 -25.68
C SER A 69 -17.80 -15.47 -26.84
N PRO A 70 -18.33 -16.68 -26.60
CA PRO A 70 -19.05 -17.35 -27.66
C PRO A 70 -20.17 -16.38 -28.01
N SER A 71 -20.06 -15.71 -29.15
CA SER A 71 -21.16 -15.01 -29.77
C SER A 71 -22.27 -16.04 -29.94
N LEU A 72 -23.14 -16.07 -28.93
CA LEU A 72 -24.46 -16.66 -28.99
C LEU A 72 -25.19 -15.86 -30.08
N TRP A 73 -25.24 -16.42 -31.30
CA TRP A 73 -26.40 -16.99 -32.00
C TRP A 73 -26.01 -17.37 -33.43
#